data_AF-A0A496Z845-F1
#
_entry.id   AF-A0A496Z845-F1
#
_cell.length_a   1.000
_cell.length_b   1.000
_cell.length_c   1.000
_cell.angle_alpha   90.00
_cell.angle_beta   90.00
_cell.angle_gamma   90.00
#
_symmetry.space_group_name_H-M   'P 1'
#
loop_
_entity.id
_entity.type
_entity.pdbx_description
1 polymer ?
#
loop_
_entity_poly.entity_id
_entity_poly.type
_entity_poly.pdbx_seq_one_letter_code
_entity_poly.pdbx_strand_id
1 'polypeptide(L)'
;MPTICHEKTISDKLKKEGSMKISSKTTISQLIDTYPFLVDFLVGYHPKFKLLKNKMMRATMGKMATLKRVAGIGEVPLGTLIMGIATEIEKQTGESIEIDKESETESFTDAT
;
A
#
# COMPACT_ATOMS: atom_id res chain seq x y z
N MET A 1 9.84 15.08 35.08
CA MET A 1 10.03 15.37 33.64
C MET A 1 8.76 14.96 32.90
N PRO A 2 7.99 15.88 32.32
CA PRO A 2 6.83 15.52 31.52
C PRO A 2 7.26 15.37 30.05
N THR A 3 6.73 14.40 29.31
CA THR A 3 6.34 14.50 27.89
C THR A 3 5.76 13.15 27.44
N ILE A 4 4.43 13.10 27.38
CA ILE A 4 3.61 12.45 26.36
C ILE A 4 3.73 10.92 26.23
N CYS A 5 2.75 10.23 26.81
CA CYS A 5 2.10 9.09 26.16
C CYS A 5 0.60 9.37 26.21
N HIS A 6 0.10 10.18 25.27
CA HIS A 6 -1.33 10.21 25.02
C HIS A 6 -1.70 8.88 24.39
N GLU A 7 -2.21 7.96 25.20
CA GLU A 7 -3.05 6.87 24.73
C GLU A 7 -4.35 7.52 24.22
N LYS A 8 -4.40 7.75 22.91
CA LYS A 8 -5.58 8.28 22.24
C LYS A 8 -6.37 7.10 21.70
N THR A 9 -7.13 6.48 22.59
CA THR A 9 -8.30 5.69 22.20
C THR A 9 -9.27 6.65 21.51
N ILE A 10 -9.42 6.46 20.21
CA ILE A 10 -10.32 7.17 19.29
C ILE A 10 -11.11 6.01 18.67
N SER A 11 -12.30 5.63 19.16
CA SER A 11 -13.57 6.32 18.87
C SER A 11 -13.58 6.77 17.41
N ASP A 12 -14.17 6.08 16.45
CA ASP A 12 -15.55 6.42 16.12
C ASP A 12 -15.96 5.64 14.86
N LYS A 13 -17.04 4.90 15.01
CA LYS A 13 -18.20 4.88 14.11
C LYS A 13 -18.16 5.93 12.98
N LEU A 14 -17.68 5.58 11.80
CA LEU A 14 -18.00 6.28 10.53
C LEU A 14 -18.14 5.21 9.44
N LYS A 15 -19.36 4.81 9.08
CA LYS A 15 -20.23 5.51 8.12
C LYS A 15 -19.45 5.93 6.86
N LYS A 16 -19.26 4.93 5.99
CA LYS A 16 -19.51 4.98 4.54
C LYS A 16 -19.66 6.40 4.02
N GLU A 17 -18.64 6.91 3.32
CA GLU A 17 -18.70 7.60 2.01
C GLU A 17 -17.25 7.80 1.51
N GLY A 18 -16.92 7.24 0.34
CA GLY A 18 -15.61 7.40 -0.32
C GLY A 18 -14.70 6.17 -0.32
N SER A 19 -15.20 4.95 -0.54
CA SER A 19 -14.35 3.75 -0.61
C SER A 19 -13.47 3.78 -1.86
N MET A 20 -12.21 4.21 -1.74
CA MET A 20 -11.22 3.93 -2.78
C MET A 20 -11.03 2.42 -2.86
N LYS A 21 -11.30 1.83 -4.03
CA LYS A 21 -11.13 0.39 -4.26
C LYS A 21 -9.74 0.12 -4.79
N ILE A 22 -8.97 -0.69 -4.08
CA ILE A 22 -7.65 -1.13 -4.52
C ILE A 22 -7.73 -2.59 -4.95
N SER A 23 -7.29 -2.85 -6.18
CA SER A 23 -7.24 -4.19 -6.80
C SER A 23 -5.85 -4.41 -7.41
N SER A 24 -5.56 -5.65 -7.77
CA SER A 24 -4.38 -6.11 -8.52
C SER A 24 -4.06 -5.25 -9.76
N LYS A 25 -5.10 -4.69 -10.38
CA LYS A 25 -5.05 -3.87 -11.60
C LYS A 25 -4.77 -2.39 -11.32
N THR A 26 -4.96 -1.93 -10.08
CA THR A 26 -4.70 -0.55 -9.69
C THR A 26 -3.21 -0.24 -9.87
N THR A 27 -2.91 0.93 -10.42
CA THR A 27 -1.54 1.35 -10.71
C THR A 27 -0.94 2.11 -9.54
N ILE A 28 0.36 1.92 -9.32
CA ILE A 28 1.09 2.67 -8.29
C ILE A 28 1.13 4.17 -8.59
N SER A 29 1.12 4.58 -9.87
CA SER A 29 1.01 6.02 -10.20
C SER A 29 -0.23 6.63 -9.57
N GLN A 30 -1.41 6.02 -9.75
CA GLN A 30 -2.65 6.55 -9.19
C GLN A 30 -2.58 6.67 -7.67
N LEU A 31 -2.02 5.66 -6.98
CA LEU A 31 -1.83 5.70 -5.54
C LEU A 31 -0.89 6.82 -5.12
N ILE A 32 0.25 6.99 -5.79
CA ILE A 32 1.24 8.02 -5.44
C ILE A 32 0.74 9.43 -5.81
N ASP A 33 -0.05 9.55 -6.88
CA ASP A 33 -0.65 10.81 -7.31
C ASP A 33 -1.68 11.30 -6.29
N THR A 34 -2.45 10.38 -5.68
CA THR A 34 -3.36 10.69 -4.58
C THR A 34 -2.62 10.82 -3.24
N TYR A 35 -1.64 9.95 -2.98
CA TYR A 35 -0.94 9.80 -1.70
C TYR A 35 0.59 9.84 -1.90
N PRO A 36 1.20 11.03 -1.99
CA PRO A 36 2.63 11.16 -2.27
C PRO A 36 3.54 10.55 -1.20
N PHE A 37 3.06 10.40 0.04
CA PHE A 37 3.80 9.77 1.14
C PHE A 37 4.05 8.27 0.93
N LEU A 38 3.27 7.61 0.07
CA LEU A 38 3.49 6.20 -0.26
C LEU A 38 4.83 5.97 -0.95
N VAL A 39 5.43 7.00 -1.55
CA VAL A 39 6.77 6.88 -2.14
C VAL A 39 7.78 6.49 -1.07
N ASP A 40 7.79 7.18 0.07
CA ASP A 40 8.76 6.92 1.13
C ASP A 40 8.48 5.57 1.81
N PHE A 41 7.20 5.20 1.99
CA PHE A 41 6.80 3.88 2.47
C PHE A 41 7.31 2.76 1.55
N LEU A 42 7.06 2.86 0.24
CA LEU A 42 7.53 1.87 -0.73
C LEU A 42 9.06 1.81 -0.77
N VAL A 43 9.74 2.96 -0.79
CA VAL A 43 11.21 3.00 -0.77
C VAL A 43 11.79 2.33 0.48
N GLY A 44 11.14 2.51 1.63
CA GLY A 44 11.48 1.82 2.88
C GLY A 44 11.17 0.32 2.84
N TYR A 45 10.12 -0.08 2.12
CA TYR A 45 9.69 -1.47 1.99
C TYR A 45 10.63 -2.29 1.10
N HIS A 46 11.06 -1.76 -0.05
CA HIS A 46 12.01 -2.47 -0.92
C HIS A 46 12.92 -1.52 -1.73
N PRO A 47 14.24 -1.78 -1.84
CA PRO A 47 15.16 -0.92 -2.57
C PRO A 47 14.85 -0.82 -4.08
N LYS A 48 14.16 -1.81 -4.67
CA LYS A 48 13.68 -1.75 -6.07
C LYS A 48 12.68 -0.60 -6.29
N PHE A 49 12.01 -0.11 -5.24
CA PHE A 49 11.07 1.00 -5.31
C PHE A 49 11.73 2.38 -5.26
N LYS A 50 13.06 2.46 -5.04
CA LYS A 50 13.86 3.72 -5.16
C LYS A 50 13.69 4.40 -6.51
N LEU A 51 13.41 3.63 -7.55
CA LEU A 51 13.13 4.13 -8.89
C LEU A 51 11.90 5.07 -8.89
N LEU A 52 10.91 4.90 -8.02
CA LEU A 52 9.72 5.76 -7.94
C LEU A 52 10.01 7.17 -7.41
N LYS A 53 11.16 7.38 -6.77
CA LYS A 53 11.56 8.68 -6.19
C LYS A 53 11.82 9.74 -7.27
N ASN A 54 12.29 9.34 -8.45
CA ASN A 54 12.63 10.27 -9.54
C ASN A 54 11.43 10.50 -10.48
N LYS A 55 11.12 11.76 -10.82
CA LYS A 55 9.95 12.16 -11.64
C LYS A 55 9.88 11.45 -12.99
N MET A 56 11.00 11.24 -13.67
CA MET A 56 11.02 10.52 -14.95
C MET A 56 10.74 9.01 -14.78
N MET A 57 11.33 8.40 -13.76
CA MET A 57 11.11 6.99 -13.46
C MET A 57 9.72 6.73 -12.89
N ARG A 58 9.11 7.70 -12.20
CA ARG A 58 7.70 7.66 -11.78
C ARG A 58 6.75 7.58 -12.97
N ALA A 59 7.01 8.33 -14.05
CA ALA A 59 6.17 8.28 -15.24
C ALA A 59 6.26 6.93 -15.98
N THR A 60 7.44 6.31 -16.00
CA THR A 60 7.65 5.03 -16.70
C THR A 60 7.26 3.83 -15.85
N MET A 61 7.74 3.76 -14.61
CA MET A 61 7.39 2.68 -13.69
C MET A 61 5.97 2.87 -13.18
N GLY A 62 5.56 4.04 -12.70
CA GLY A 62 4.21 4.25 -12.17
C GLY A 62 3.07 3.92 -13.14
N LYS A 63 3.25 4.16 -14.45
CA LYS A 63 2.24 3.82 -15.49
C LYS A 63 2.17 2.33 -15.81
N MET A 64 3.27 1.58 -15.69
CA MET A 64 3.32 0.14 -15.97
C MET A 64 3.32 -0.74 -14.71
N ALA A 65 3.51 -0.15 -13.55
CA ALA A 65 3.55 -0.75 -12.23
C ALA A 65 2.14 -0.91 -11.67
N THR A 66 1.38 -1.85 -12.24
CA THR A 66 0.23 -2.40 -11.50
C THR A 66 0.74 -3.04 -10.22
N LEU A 67 -0.06 -3.00 -9.15
CA LEU A 67 0.32 -3.60 -7.86
C LEU A 67 0.76 -5.05 -8.02
N LYS A 68 0.07 -5.81 -8.89
CA LYS A 68 0.47 -7.19 -9.24
C LYS A 68 1.89 -7.29 -9.80
N ARG A 69 2.25 -6.41 -10.74
CA ARG A 69 3.57 -6.44 -11.37
C ARG A 69 4.66 -6.03 -10.39
N VAL A 70 4.36 -5.09 -9.52
CA VAL A 70 5.29 -4.58 -8.50
C VAL A 70 5.54 -5.62 -7.42
N ALA A 71 4.48 -6.29 -6.99
CA ALA A 71 4.56 -7.43 -6.08
C ALA A 71 5.48 -8.51 -6.64
N GLY A 72 5.30 -8.87 -7.92
CA GLY A 72 6.19 -9.82 -8.60
C GLY A 72 7.65 -9.36 -8.69
N ILE A 73 7.90 -8.08 -9.04
CA ILE A 73 9.27 -7.53 -9.12
C ILE A 73 9.92 -7.46 -7.74
N GLY A 74 9.15 -7.14 -6.70
CA GLY A 74 9.58 -7.08 -5.31
C GLY A 74 9.66 -8.44 -4.63
N GLU A 75 9.30 -9.53 -5.32
CA GLU A 75 9.21 -10.89 -4.77
C GLU A 75 8.37 -10.93 -3.48
N VAL A 76 7.33 -10.10 -3.42
CA VAL A 76 6.42 -10.01 -2.29
C VAL A 76 5.02 -10.45 -2.66
N PRO A 77 4.28 -11.10 -1.76
CA PRO A 77 2.89 -11.45 -2.01
C PRO A 77 2.06 -10.20 -2.28
N LEU A 78 1.28 -10.22 -3.36
CA LEU A 78 0.42 -9.10 -3.75
C LEU A 78 -0.55 -8.72 -2.63
N GLY A 79 -1.15 -9.72 -1.97
CA GLY A 79 -2.05 -9.49 -0.85
C GLY A 79 -1.38 -8.74 0.31
N THR A 80 -0.13 -9.10 0.64
CA THR A 80 0.65 -8.42 1.69
C THR A 80 1.01 -7.00 1.30
N LEU A 81 1.41 -6.78 0.03
CA LEU A 81 1.71 -5.44 -0.47
C LEU A 81 0.48 -4.53 -0.42
N ILE A 82 -0.67 -5.00 -0.92
CA ILE A 82 -1.91 -4.22 -0.91
C ILE A 82 -2.36 -3.93 0.53
N MET A 83 -2.27 -4.92 1.41
CA MET A 83 -2.63 -4.75 2.81
C MET A 83 -1.73 -3.73 3.52
N GLY A 84 -0.41 -3.80 3.31
CA GLY A 84 0.52 -2.82 3.89
C GLY A 84 0.27 -1.40 3.39
N ILE A 85 -0.03 -1.24 2.11
CA ILE A 85 -0.44 0.05 1.53
C ILE A 85 -1.75 0.54 2.15
N ALA A 86 -2.76 -0.32 2.25
CA ALA A 86 -4.06 0.05 2.81
C ALA A 86 -3.93 0.48 4.27
N THR A 87 -3.19 -0.28 5.09
CA THR A 87 -2.91 0.06 6.48
C THR A 87 -2.15 1.37 6.61
N GLU A 88 -1.16 1.63 5.75
CA GLU A 88 -0.41 2.90 5.80
C GLU A 88 -1.30 4.09 5.42
N ILE A 89 -2.18 3.94 4.42
CA ILE A 89 -3.12 5.01 4.06
C ILE A 89 -4.12 5.22 5.21
N GLU A 90 -4.74 4.18 5.74
CA GLU A 90 -5.65 4.28 6.89
C GLU A 90 -5.00 4.98 8.09
N LYS A 91 -3.73 4.67 8.36
CA LYS A 91 -2.99 5.30 9.47
C LYS A 91 -2.71 6.78 9.24
N GLN A 92 -2.47 7.20 8.00
CA GLN A 92 -2.10 8.58 7.66
C GLN A 92 -3.30 9.48 7.35
N THR A 93 -4.34 8.94 6.69
CA THR A 93 -5.51 9.69 6.22
C THR A 93 -6.78 9.38 7.00
N GLY A 94 -6.84 8.24 7.69
CA GLY A 94 -8.08 7.75 8.31
C GLY A 94 -9.09 7.20 7.30
N GLU A 95 -8.72 7.03 6.03
CA GLU A 95 -9.61 6.57 4.96
C GLU A 95 -9.60 5.05 4.83
N SER A 96 -10.76 4.40 4.99
CA SER A 96 -10.90 2.95 4.83
C SER A 96 -10.93 2.54 3.36
N ILE A 97 -10.03 1.64 2.99
CA ILE A 97 -9.85 1.19 1.61
C ILE A 97 -10.45 -0.20 1.44
N GLU A 98 -11.29 -0.35 0.41
CA GLU A 98 -11.83 -1.66 0.04
C GLU A 98 -10.81 -2.42 -0.83
N ILE A 99 -10.32 -3.55 -0.32
CA ILE A 99 -9.40 -4.42 -1.05
C ILE A 99 -10.19 -5.51 -1.76
N ASP A 100 -10.17 -5.48 -3.09
CA ASP A 100 -10.76 -6.52 -3.92
C ASP A 100 -9.78 -7.71 -4.02
N LYS A 101 -9.81 -8.58 -3.00
CA LYS A 101 -8.98 -9.80 -2.95
C LYS A 101 -9.64 -10.90 -3.79
N GLU A 102 -9.24 -11.02 -5.05
CA GLU A 102 -9.31 -12.32 -5.73
C GLU A 102 -8.23 -13.22 -5.10
N SER A 103 -8.69 -14.26 -4.40
CA SER A 103 -7.94 -15.19 -3.58
C SER A 103 -6.74 -15.82 -4.27
N GLU A 104 -5.59 -15.83 -3.60
CA GLU A 104 -4.70 -16.99 -3.56
C GLU A 104 -3.85 -16.87 -2.28
N THR A 105 -4.45 -17.34 -1.18
CA THR A 105 -3.72 -17.84 -0.03
C THR A 105 -3.37 -19.29 -0.33
N GLU A 106 -2.22 -19.59 -0.90
CA GLU A 106 -1.62 -20.91 -0.65
C GLU A 106 -0.12 -20.73 -0.38
N SER A 107 0.13 -20.81 0.92
CA SER A 107 1.39 -20.99 1.61
C SER A 107 2.28 -22.06 0.97
N PHE A 108 3.55 -21.70 0.87
CA PHE A 108 4.69 -22.58 0.73
C PHE A 108 4.64 -23.79 1.69
N THR A 109 4.68 -24.99 1.09
CA THR A 109 5.46 -26.19 1.48
C THR A 109 5.38 -26.74 2.92
N ASP A 110 4.52 -27.74 3.11
CA ASP A 110 4.75 -28.84 4.06
C ASP A 110 5.86 -29.75 3.49
N ALA A 111 7.02 -29.75 4.14
CA ALA A 111 8.12 -30.65 3.84
C ALA A 111 7.96 -31.92 4.69
N THR A 112 7.64 -33.04 4.02
CA THR A 112 7.86 -34.41 4.53
C THR A 112 9.22 -34.91 4.05
#